data_AF-A0A371WY78-F1
#
_entry.id   AF-A0A371WY78-F1
#
_cell.length_a   1.000
_cell.length_b   1.000
_cell.length_c   1.000
_cell.angle_alpha   90.00
_cell.angle_beta   90.00
_cell.angle_gamma   90.00
#
_symmetry.space_group_name_H-M   'P 1'
#
loop_
_entity.id
_entity.type
_entity.pdbx_description
1 polymer ?
#
loop_
_entity_poly.entity_id
_entity_poly.type
_entity_poly.pdbx_seq_one_letter_code
_entity_poly.pdbx_strand_id
1 'polypeptide(L)'
;MTALAERNDTFRTSLGRDPSVPGRVVMTHGVSAQGDGFVRRAVGQTLAFATFTEENDPYGHRDFGRFEIEGTAVYWKSDLYENDEMEYGAEDPLAAETFRVLTILLATEY
;
A
#
# COMPACT_ATOMS: atom_id res chain seq x y z
N MET A 1 4.44 -13.27 12.06
CA MET A 1 4.61 -12.10 11.19
C MET A 1 6.01 -12.17 10.62
N THR A 2 6.18 -11.98 9.31
CA THR A 2 7.50 -12.04 8.64
C THR A 2 8.18 -10.67 8.67
N ALA A 3 9.49 -10.62 8.44
CA ALA A 3 10.22 -9.34 8.32
C ALA A 3 9.69 -8.48 7.16
N LEU A 4 9.21 -9.11 6.09
CA LEU A 4 8.59 -8.42 4.96
C LEU A 4 7.27 -7.77 5.37
N ALA A 5 6.41 -8.49 6.08
CA ALA A 5 5.17 -7.95 6.64
C ALA A 5 5.42 -6.75 7.57
N GLU A 6 6.43 -6.84 8.44
CA GLU A 6 6.80 -5.74 9.34
C GLU A 6 7.24 -4.49 8.59
N ARG A 7 8.03 -4.64 7.52
CA ARG A 7 8.44 -3.50 6.68
C ARG A 7 7.28 -2.90 5.89
N ASN A 8 6.40 -3.74 5.34
CA ASN A 8 5.22 -3.26 4.61
C ASN A 8 4.25 -2.53 5.54
N ASP A 9 4.03 -3.05 6.75
CA ASP A 9 3.27 -2.35 7.79
C ASP A 9 3.93 -1.04 8.21
N THR A 10 5.24 -1.02 8.43
CA THR A 10 5.99 0.20 8.79
C THR A 10 5.83 1.27 7.71
N PHE A 11 5.97 0.88 6.44
CA PHE A 11 5.78 1.80 5.32
C PHE A 11 4.32 2.30 5.24
N ARG A 12 3.35 1.39 5.29
CA ARG A 12 1.92 1.70 5.19
C ARG A 12 1.46 2.60 6.33
N THR A 13 1.76 2.24 7.57
CA THR A 13 1.30 2.96 8.77
C THR A 13 2.01 4.31 8.97
N SER A 14 3.21 4.48 8.43
CA SER A 14 3.89 5.79 8.41
C SER A 14 3.48 6.67 7.23
N LEU A 15 2.74 6.13 6.24
CA LEU A 15 2.53 6.73 4.91
C LEU A 15 3.85 7.13 4.24
N GLY A 16 4.84 6.24 4.28
CA GLY A 16 6.16 6.47 3.69
C GLY A 16 6.98 7.58 4.36
N ARG A 17 6.65 7.94 5.60
CA ARG A 17 7.39 8.94 6.39
C ARG A 17 8.47 8.33 7.28
N ASP A 18 8.49 7.01 7.44
CA ASP A 18 9.57 6.34 8.16
C ASP A 18 10.82 6.25 7.26
N PRO A 19 11.94 6.91 7.61
CA PRO A 19 13.13 6.91 6.77
C PRO A 19 13.83 5.56 6.69
N SER A 20 13.49 4.59 7.56
CA SER A 20 14.03 3.23 7.49
C SER A 20 13.42 2.41 6.35
N VAL A 21 12.33 2.88 5.75
CA VAL A 21 11.66 2.21 4.64
C VAL A 21 11.35 3.23 3.53
N PRO A 22 12.25 3.42 2.56
CA PRO A 22 12.07 4.42 1.50
C PRO A 22 10.90 4.04 0.59
N GLY A 23 10.22 5.05 0.07
CA GLY A 23 9.13 4.81 -0.86
C GLY A 23 8.28 6.04 -1.18
N ARG A 24 7.19 5.79 -1.90
CA ARG A 24 6.19 6.79 -2.28
C ARG A 24 4.80 6.28 -2.01
N VAL A 25 3.93 7.17 -1.56
CA VAL A 25 2.48 6.94 -1.53
C VAL A 25 1.87 7.65 -2.72
N VAL A 26 1.12 6.91 -3.53
CA VAL A 26 0.40 7.43 -4.69
C VAL A 26 -1.07 7.05 -4.60
N MET A 27 -1.89 7.78 -5.33
CA MET A 27 -3.32 7.56 -5.38
C MET A 27 -3.78 7.79 -6.81
N THR A 28 -4.67 6.94 -7.30
CA THR A 28 -5.19 7.04 -8.66
C THR A 28 -6.14 8.22 -8.82
N HIS A 29 -6.37 8.61 -10.08
CA HIS A 29 -7.36 9.62 -10.39
C HIS A 29 -8.76 9.22 -9.89
N GLY A 30 -9.16 7.96 -10.03
CA GLY A 30 -10.47 7.47 -9.60
C GLY A 30 -10.77 7.73 -8.13
N VAL A 31 -9.79 7.54 -7.23
CA VAL A 31 -9.95 7.84 -5.80
C VAL A 31 -9.98 9.35 -5.57
N SER A 32 -9.08 10.12 -6.20
CA SER A 32 -9.03 11.58 -6.01
C SER A 32 -10.30 12.30 -6.51
N ALA A 33 -10.92 11.79 -7.57
CA ALA A 33 -12.12 12.35 -8.18
C ALA A 33 -13.38 12.20 -7.30
N GLN A 34 -13.38 11.30 -6.31
CA GLN A 34 -14.47 11.16 -5.33
C GLN A 34 -14.52 12.32 -4.32
N GLY A 35 -13.48 13.15 -4.25
CA GLY A 35 -13.39 14.33 -3.39
C GLY A 35 -12.71 14.08 -2.03
N ASP A 36 -12.35 15.18 -1.35
CA ASP A 36 -11.52 15.19 -0.15
C ASP A 36 -12.01 14.28 0.99
N GLY A 37 -13.34 14.21 1.17
CA GLY A 37 -13.94 13.36 2.21
C GLY A 37 -13.71 11.87 1.93
N PHE A 38 -13.79 11.45 0.68
CA PHE A 38 -13.48 10.08 0.28
C PHE A 38 -11.99 9.79 0.42
N VAL A 39 -11.13 10.69 -0.07
CA VAL A 39 -9.67 10.57 0.03
C VAL A 39 -9.22 10.39 1.49
N ARG A 40 -9.70 11.23 2.41
CA ARG A 40 -9.36 11.12 3.84
C ARG A 40 -9.77 9.77 4.43
N ARG A 41 -10.94 9.25 4.03
CA ARG A 41 -11.42 7.93 4.47
C ARG A 41 -10.58 6.79 3.88
N ALA A 42 -10.19 6.89 2.60
CA ALA A 42 -9.35 5.88 1.95
C ALA A 42 -7.97 5.81 2.59
N VAL A 43 -7.34 6.96 2.84
CA VAL A 43 -6.05 7.02 3.57
C VAL A 43 -6.20 6.50 5.00
N GLY A 44 -7.24 6.92 5.73
CA GLY A 44 -7.49 6.48 7.10
C GLY A 44 -7.72 4.97 7.23
N GLN A 45 -8.50 4.37 6.31
CA GLN A 45 -8.70 2.93 6.29
C GLN A 45 -7.44 2.17 5.86
N THR A 46 -6.66 2.70 4.93
CA THR A 46 -5.35 2.12 4.55
C THR A 46 -4.40 2.07 5.73
N LEU A 47 -4.35 3.13 6.55
CA LEU A 47 -3.58 3.19 7.79
C LEU A 47 -4.05 2.18 8.83
N ALA A 48 -5.37 2.12 9.06
CA ALA A 48 -5.98 1.30 10.10
C ALA A 48 -6.19 -0.17 9.69
N PHE A 49 -5.89 -0.53 8.45
CA PHE A 49 -6.16 -1.85 7.92
C PHE A 49 -5.48 -2.95 8.74
N ALA A 50 -6.29 -3.89 9.21
CA ALA A 50 -5.86 -5.03 10.03
C ALA A 50 -6.55 -6.36 9.63
N THR A 51 -7.39 -6.34 8.59
CA THR A 51 -8.19 -7.50 8.16
C THR A 51 -7.46 -8.29 7.09
N PHE A 52 -6.36 -8.95 7.48
CA PHE A 52 -5.60 -9.84 6.60
C PHE A 52 -6.22 -11.23 6.62
N THR A 53 -6.51 -11.76 5.44
CA THR A 53 -7.19 -13.04 5.21
C THR A 53 -6.45 -13.81 4.12
N GLU A 54 -6.70 -15.10 3.98
CA GLU A 54 -6.09 -15.90 2.91
C GLU A 54 -6.40 -15.37 1.50
N GLU A 55 -7.53 -14.67 1.32
CA GLU A 55 -7.91 -14.07 0.04
C GLU A 55 -7.04 -12.86 -0.34
N ASN A 56 -6.69 -12.01 0.64
CA ASN A 56 -6.00 -10.75 0.38
C ASN A 56 -4.52 -10.76 0.78
N ASP A 57 -4.09 -11.77 1.53
CA ASP A 57 -2.72 -11.92 2.04
C ASP A 57 -2.31 -13.39 2.13
N PRO A 58 -2.36 -14.15 1.01
CA PRO A 58 -2.08 -15.60 1.01
C PRO A 58 -0.66 -15.95 1.48
N TYR A 59 0.28 -15.01 1.35
CA TYR A 59 1.68 -15.19 1.73
C TYR A 59 2.05 -14.52 3.06
N GLY A 60 1.12 -13.82 3.71
CA GLY A 60 1.40 -13.10 4.95
C GLY A 60 2.40 -11.96 4.78
N HIS A 61 2.43 -11.33 3.59
CA HIS A 61 3.32 -10.22 3.24
C HIS A 61 2.72 -8.86 3.60
N ARG A 62 1.40 -8.80 3.82
CA ARG A 62 0.69 -7.57 4.19
C ARG A 62 0.93 -6.43 3.19
N ASP A 63 1.01 -6.79 1.91
CA ASP A 63 1.25 -5.90 0.78
C ASP A 63 -0.02 -5.52 0.02
N PHE A 64 -1.18 -6.09 0.37
CA PHE A 64 -2.46 -5.80 -0.26
C PHE A 64 -3.60 -5.74 0.77
N GLY A 65 -4.59 -4.89 0.50
CA GLY A 65 -5.82 -4.86 1.26
C GLY A 65 -7.00 -4.29 0.49
N ARG A 66 -8.19 -4.73 0.88
CA ARG A 66 -9.48 -4.36 0.28
C ARG A 66 -10.43 -3.89 1.37
N PHE A 67 -11.06 -2.75 1.15
CA PHE A 67 -12.16 -2.25 1.98
C PHE A 67 -13.18 -1.48 1.14
N GLU A 68 -14.28 -1.06 1.76
CA GLU A 68 -15.35 -0.31 1.10
C GLU A 68 -15.58 1.05 1.77
N ILE A 69 -15.88 2.06 0.96
CA ILE A 69 -16.32 3.39 1.38
C ILE A 69 -17.61 3.70 0.62
N GLU A 70 -18.73 3.81 1.33
CA GLU A 70 -20.03 4.18 0.73
C GLU A 70 -20.45 3.26 -0.44
N GLY A 71 -20.12 1.96 -0.34
CA GLY A 71 -20.39 0.96 -1.39
C GLY A 71 -19.37 0.93 -2.53
N THR A 72 -18.37 1.82 -2.51
CA THR A 72 -17.26 1.82 -3.45
C THR A 72 -16.10 1.00 -2.91
N ALA A 73 -15.72 -0.06 -3.63
CA ALA A 73 -14.57 -0.88 -3.28
C ALA A 73 -13.25 -0.14 -3.58
N VAL A 74 -12.37 -0.12 -2.58
CA VAL A 74 -11.05 0.51 -2.62
C VAL A 74 -10.01 -0.53 -2.27
N TYR A 75 -8.96 -0.57 -3.07
CA TYR A 75 -7.77 -1.36 -2.81
C TYR A 75 -6.64 -0.45 -2.35
N TRP A 76 -5.71 -1.05 -1.62
CA TRP A 76 -4.36 -0.54 -1.55
C TRP A 76 -3.40 -1.69 -1.79
N LYS A 77 -2.25 -1.37 -2.38
CA LYS A 77 -1.16 -2.33 -2.60
C LYS A 77 0.20 -1.69 -2.40
N SER A 78 1.21 -2.48 -2.02
CA SER A 78 2.61 -2.06 -1.93
C SER A 78 3.46 -2.84 -2.94
N ASP A 79 3.83 -2.20 -4.04
CA ASP A 79 4.76 -2.75 -5.01
C ASP A 79 6.21 -2.44 -4.58
N LEU A 80 7.15 -3.33 -4.89
CA LEU A 80 8.56 -3.23 -4.48
C LEU A 80 9.47 -3.05 -5.70
N TYR A 81 10.29 -2.01 -5.67
CA TYR A 81 11.28 -1.68 -6.69
C TYR A 81 12.68 -1.68 -6.12
N GLU A 82 13.68 -1.92 -6.96
CA GLU A 82 15.09 -1.91 -6.53
C GLU A 82 15.55 -0.54 -5.99
N ASN A 83 14.94 0.55 -6.48
CA ASN A 83 15.26 1.94 -6.12
C ASN A 83 14.10 2.89 -6.52
N ASP A 84 14.30 4.20 -6.37
CA ASP A 84 13.30 5.24 -6.62
C ASP A 84 13.06 5.57 -8.11
N GLU A 85 13.87 5.04 -9.02
CA GLU A 85 13.65 5.13 -10.48
C GLU A 85 12.50 4.20 -10.92
N MET A 86 12.22 3.16 -10.13
CA MET A 86 11.10 2.21 -10.34
C MET A 86 11.14 1.50 -11.71
N GLU A 87 12.33 1.28 -12.28
CA GLU A 87 12.51 0.59 -13.57
C GLU A 87 12.35 -0.94 -13.42
N TYR A 88 12.87 -1.50 -12.32
CA TYR A 88 12.86 -2.93 -12.04
C TYR A 88 12.28 -3.25 -10.66
N GLY A 89 11.68 -4.43 -10.53
CA GLY A 89 11.25 -4.97 -9.25
C GLY A 89 12.44 -5.33 -8.36
N ALA A 90 12.29 -5.20 -7.05
CA ALA A 90 13.35 -5.58 -6.12
C ALA A 90 13.58 -7.10 -6.10
N GLU A 91 14.83 -7.54 -6.32
CA GLU A 91 15.21 -8.94 -6.14
C GLU A 91 15.21 -9.34 -4.66
N ASP A 92 15.76 -8.49 -3.79
CA ASP A 92 15.67 -8.63 -2.34
C ASP A 92 14.66 -7.61 -1.79
N PRO A 93 13.49 -8.04 -1.28
CA PRO A 93 12.49 -7.15 -0.71
C PRO A 93 12.90 -6.55 0.66
N LEU A 94 14.00 -7.07 1.24
CA LEU A 94 14.58 -6.66 2.51
C LEU A 94 15.90 -5.88 2.36
N ALA A 95 16.31 -5.54 1.14
CA ALA A 95 17.44 -4.64 0.93
C ALA A 95 17.13 -3.22 1.47
N ALA A 96 18.17 -2.41 1.70
CA ALA A 96 17.99 -1.07 2.26
C ALA A 96 17.46 -0.08 1.20
N GLU A 97 17.83 -0.33 -0.05
CA GLU A 97 17.47 0.40 -1.26
C GLU A 97 16.05 0.08 -1.76
N THR A 98 15.46 -1.05 -1.34
CA THR A 98 14.12 -1.47 -1.78
C THR A 98 13.09 -0.35 -1.57
N PHE A 99 12.62 0.21 -2.68
CA PHE A 99 11.69 1.31 -2.71
C PHE A 99 10.25 0.80 -2.79
N ARG A 100 9.41 1.20 -1.84
CA ARG A 100 8.00 0.80 -1.77
C ARG A 100 7.08 1.81 -2.43
N VAL A 101 6.13 1.35 -3.23
CA VAL A 101 5.07 2.20 -3.78
C VAL A 101 3.74 1.73 -3.22
N LEU A 102 3.20 2.49 -2.25
CA LEU A 102 1.85 2.28 -1.73
C LEU A 102 0.87 3.00 -2.65
N THR A 103 0.10 2.23 -3.42
CA THR A 103 -0.94 2.75 -4.29
C THR A 103 -2.31 2.57 -3.63
N ILE A 104 -3.07 3.65 -3.49
CA ILE A 104 -4.49 3.62 -3.11
C ILE A 104 -5.33 3.83 -4.37
N LEU A 105 -6.20 2.87 -4.70
CA LEU A 105 -6.94 2.85 -5.95
C LEU A 105 -8.37 2.31 -5.79
N LEU A 106 -9.26 2.62 -6.72
CA LEU A 106 -10.56 1.94 -6.80
C LEU A 106 -10.34 0.50 -7.26
N ALA A 107 -11.18 -0.41 -6.80
CA ALA A 107 -11.13 -1.81 -7.23
C ALA A 107 -11.31 -1.98 -8.76
N THR A 108 -11.97 -1.02 -9.43
CA THR A 108 -12.16 -1.00 -10.89
C THR A 108 -10.92 -0.55 -11.67
N GLU A 109 -9.89 -0.05 -10.99
CA GLU A 109 -8.62 0.39 -11.57
C GLU A 109 -7.50 -0.67 -11.39
N TYR A 110 -7.82 -1.82 -10.78
CA TYR A 110 -6.94 -2.96 -10.55
C TYR A 110 -7.27 -4.08 -11.53
#